data_AF-A0A7C4V5M2-F1
#
_entry.id   AF-A0A7C4V5M2-F1
#
_cell.length_a   1.000
_cell.length_b   1.000
_cell.length_c   1.000
_cell.angle_alpha   90.00
_cell.angle_beta   90.00
_cell.angle_gamma   90.00
#
_symmetry.space_group_name_H-M   'P 1'
#
loop_
_entity.id
_entity.type
_entity.pdbx_description
1 polymer ?
#
loop_
_entity_poly.entity_id
_entity_poly.type
_entity_poly.pdbx_seq_one_letter_code
_entity_poly.pdbx_strand_id
1 'polypeptide(L)'
;MNTPLNSSYLFTMTSDDGCEQKAYHWQGLSSPKNAPFSRADLREKNDPQKIIDTTFNAFGKDWRPDVFCILGRGIEQQKNGNWRPTTIFEKMHITNPTYKIYGHTGHAQDTIDMNADDIRIGGANLNVHAASNLLFSLYQNEVLPKTIFFSAGRPNYIAELDPEGTLSESDVLCKKLFNKVYAKIGSETLNPNTFSFETIKNTQGQSIYDVASFGDRNVVKAKYNTNSVDDLRAAIYYAQQNGQKNVAFLTIRHHAIRCNEVLNFWYRNKDPVVEGVDARMITAEKIMSAYRPGYGKIARAIEDTQPSRWHAAAEIRGAYLIIEQSYDSTQTAQKNTLFPMLHDS
;
A
#
# COMPACT_ATOMS: atom_id res chain seq x y z
N MET A 1 -2.60 -33.13 34.60
CA MET A 1 -3.33 -31.89 34.24
C MET A 1 -2.28 -30.84 33.97
N ASN A 2 -2.08 -30.46 32.72
CA ASN A 2 -1.03 -29.49 32.32
C ASN A 2 -1.67 -28.12 32.10
N THR A 3 -1.37 -27.17 32.98
CA THR A 3 -1.61 -25.75 32.76
C THR A 3 -0.59 -25.21 31.75
N PRO A 4 -0.98 -24.54 30.65
CA PRO A 4 -0.03 -23.85 29.82
C PRO A 4 0.31 -22.48 30.43
N LEU A 5 1.60 -22.21 30.55
CA LEU A 5 2.17 -20.90 30.86
C LEU A 5 1.76 -19.90 29.76
N ASN A 6 0.91 -18.94 30.11
CA ASN A 6 0.72 -17.71 29.36
C ASN A 6 1.91 -16.78 29.65
N SER A 7 2.90 -16.73 28.77
CA SER A 7 3.95 -15.70 28.81
C SER A 7 3.52 -14.51 27.95
N SER A 8 2.87 -13.53 28.57
CA SER A 8 2.71 -12.18 28.04
C SER A 8 3.97 -11.37 28.33
N TYR A 9 4.69 -10.95 27.28
CA TYR A 9 5.79 -10.00 27.41
C TYR A 9 5.22 -8.58 27.31
N LEU A 10 5.24 -7.88 28.45
CA LEU A 10 4.99 -6.44 28.55
C LEU A 10 6.35 -5.74 28.40
N PHE A 11 6.54 -4.95 27.35
CA PHE A 11 7.64 -3.99 27.27
C PHE A 11 7.05 -2.59 27.35
N THR A 12 7.14 -1.97 28.52
CA THR A 12 6.98 -0.53 28.70
C THR A 12 8.32 0.13 28.43
N MET A 13 8.42 0.91 27.35
CA MET A 13 9.45 1.93 27.24
C MET A 13 8.85 3.23 27.78
N THR A 14 9.33 3.67 28.94
CA THR A 14 9.08 5.01 29.46
C THR A 14 9.95 5.99 28.67
N SER A 15 9.34 6.96 27.98
CA SER A 15 10.02 8.23 27.69
C SER A 15 9.77 9.16 28.88
N ASP A 16 10.75 10.00 29.21
CA ASP A 16 10.75 10.89 30.38
C ASP A 16 9.72 12.05 30.30
N ASP A 17 8.82 12.02 29.31
CA ASP A 17 8.02 13.18 28.91
C ASP A 17 6.54 13.04 29.29
N GLY A 18 6.18 12.04 30.11
CA GLY A 18 4.84 11.92 30.71
C GLY A 18 3.69 11.66 29.73
N CYS A 19 3.98 11.35 28.46
CA CYS A 19 2.97 10.98 27.47
C CYS A 19 2.69 9.48 27.60
N GLU A 20 1.56 9.13 28.25
CA GLU A 20 1.09 7.73 28.32
C GLU A 20 0.90 7.16 26.91
N GLN A 21 1.91 6.44 26.42
CA GLN A 21 1.73 5.55 25.27
C GLN A 21 0.84 4.40 25.75
N LYS A 22 -0.45 4.46 25.41
CA LYS A 22 -1.37 3.32 25.61
C LYS A 22 -0.79 2.10 24.90
N ALA A 23 -0.34 1.13 25.68
CA ALA A 23 0.05 -0.18 25.19
C ALA A 23 -1.16 -0.81 24.49
N TYR A 24 -1.07 -0.99 23.17
CA TYR A 24 -2.07 -1.77 22.45
C TYR A 24 -1.96 -3.22 22.90
N HIS A 25 -2.88 -3.64 23.77
CA HIS A 25 -3.05 -5.05 24.15
C HIS A 25 -3.48 -5.84 22.91
N TRP A 26 -2.51 -6.38 22.20
CA TRP A 26 -2.74 -7.37 21.15
C TRP A 26 -2.92 -8.73 21.81
N GLN A 27 -4.17 -9.14 22.04
CA GLN A 27 -4.46 -10.52 22.41
C GLN A 27 -4.00 -11.44 21.28
N GLY A 28 -2.93 -12.18 21.56
CA GLY A 28 -2.35 -13.14 20.64
C GLY A 28 -3.39 -14.17 20.23
N LEU A 29 -3.67 -14.23 18.92
CA LEU A 29 -4.18 -15.45 18.33
C LEU A 29 -3.14 -16.53 18.60
N SER A 30 -3.53 -17.53 19.39
CA SER A 30 -2.75 -18.75 19.63
C SER A 30 -2.17 -19.25 18.32
N SER A 31 -0.85 -19.45 18.30
CA SER A 31 -0.06 -20.04 17.21
C SER A 31 -0.88 -21.04 16.38
N PRO A 32 -1.03 -20.85 15.05
CA PRO A 32 -1.66 -21.87 14.23
C PRO A 32 -0.69 -23.07 14.20
N LYS A 33 -1.05 -24.12 14.93
CA LYS A 33 -0.38 -25.42 14.91
C LYS A 33 -0.17 -25.86 13.46
N ASN A 34 1.06 -26.27 13.16
CA ASN A 34 1.60 -26.78 11.90
C ASN A 34 0.74 -27.85 11.19
N ALA A 35 -0.37 -27.46 10.57
CA ALA A 35 -1.08 -28.32 9.62
C ALA A 35 -0.67 -27.93 8.19
N PRO A 36 -0.09 -28.86 7.38
CA PRO A 36 0.17 -28.58 5.98
C PRO A 36 -1.16 -28.32 5.24
N PHE A 37 -1.20 -27.24 4.46
CA PHE A 37 -2.39 -26.85 3.70
C PHE A 37 -2.74 -27.91 2.64
N SER A 38 -4.03 -28.23 2.49
CA SER A 38 -4.47 -29.10 1.42
C SER A 38 -4.67 -28.31 0.12
N ARG A 39 -4.48 -28.96 -1.04
CA ARG A 39 -4.80 -28.35 -2.35
C ARG A 39 -6.29 -27.99 -2.50
N ALA A 40 -7.16 -28.54 -1.67
CA ALA A 40 -8.59 -28.26 -1.68
C ALA A 40 -8.92 -26.88 -1.07
N ASP A 41 -8.17 -26.44 -0.06
CA ASP A 41 -8.32 -25.11 0.58
C ASP A 41 -7.96 -23.94 -0.34
N LEU A 42 -7.36 -24.22 -1.50
CA LEU A 42 -6.99 -23.26 -2.54
C LEU A 42 -8.03 -23.15 -3.67
N ARG A 43 -9.09 -23.97 -3.65
CA ARG A 43 -10.04 -24.16 -4.77
C ARG A 43 -11.45 -23.62 -4.56
N GLU A 44 -11.75 -22.95 -3.44
CA GLU A 44 -13.09 -22.34 -3.26
C GLU A 44 -13.40 -21.40 -4.43
N LYS A 45 -14.60 -21.56 -5.01
CA LYS A 45 -15.10 -20.67 -6.07
C LYS A 45 -15.32 -19.29 -5.47
N ASN A 46 -14.74 -18.30 -6.14
CA ASN A 46 -14.78 -16.92 -5.68
C ASN A 46 -16.11 -16.27 -6.05
N ASP A 47 -16.80 -15.80 -5.02
CA ASP A 47 -17.95 -14.91 -5.14
C ASP A 47 -17.44 -13.45 -5.18
N PRO A 48 -17.56 -12.75 -6.32
CA PRO A 48 -17.14 -11.36 -6.44
C PRO A 48 -17.82 -10.43 -5.43
N GLN A 49 -19.10 -10.66 -5.13
CA GLN A 49 -19.85 -9.84 -4.19
C GLN A 49 -19.30 -10.02 -2.78
N LYS A 50 -19.00 -11.26 -2.38
CA LYS A 50 -18.35 -11.55 -1.09
C LYS A 50 -17.01 -10.82 -0.91
N ILE A 51 -16.23 -10.65 -1.99
CA ILE A 51 -14.97 -9.88 -1.95
C ILE A 51 -15.24 -8.40 -1.69
N ILE A 52 -16.20 -7.81 -2.41
CA ILE A 52 -16.63 -6.41 -2.22
C ILE A 52 -17.15 -6.21 -0.80
N ASP A 53 -18.07 -7.05 -0.35
CA ASP A 53 -18.70 -7.00 0.97
C ASP A 53 -17.65 -7.12 2.08
N THR A 54 -16.77 -8.12 1.98
CA THR A 54 -15.69 -8.31 2.97
C THR A 54 -14.76 -7.10 3.00
N THR A 55 -14.52 -6.48 1.85
CA THR A 55 -13.62 -5.33 1.73
C THR A 55 -14.24 -4.07 2.33
N PHE A 56 -15.44 -3.69 1.89
CA PHE A 56 -16.04 -2.38 2.15
C PHE A 56 -17.11 -2.35 3.24
N ASN A 57 -17.74 -3.46 3.63
CA ASN A 57 -18.77 -3.42 4.68
C ASN A 57 -18.19 -2.95 6.03
N ALA A 58 -16.88 -3.11 6.24
CA ALA A 58 -16.18 -2.56 7.39
C ALA A 58 -16.14 -1.01 7.42
N PHE A 59 -16.39 -0.34 6.29
CA PHE A 59 -16.44 1.11 6.15
C PHE A 59 -17.89 1.64 6.06
N GLY A 60 -18.87 0.74 6.00
CA GLY A 60 -20.29 1.05 5.82
C GLY A 60 -20.85 0.41 4.55
N LYS A 61 -22.11 -0.04 4.60
CA LYS A 61 -22.77 -0.79 3.51
C LYS A 61 -22.77 -0.02 2.18
N ASP A 62 -22.90 1.30 2.25
CA ASP A 62 -23.02 2.19 1.10
C ASP A 62 -21.69 2.90 0.75
N TRP A 63 -20.62 2.65 1.52
CA TRP A 63 -19.33 3.28 1.27
C TRP A 63 -18.67 2.66 0.04
N ARG A 64 -18.32 3.47 -0.95
CA ARG A 64 -17.59 3.05 -2.16
C ARG A 64 -16.50 4.06 -2.49
N PRO A 65 -15.32 3.59 -2.96
CA PRO A 65 -14.25 4.50 -3.31
C PRO A 65 -14.54 5.24 -4.62
N ASP A 66 -14.43 6.56 -4.60
CA ASP A 66 -14.29 7.36 -5.82
C ASP A 66 -12.88 7.15 -6.41
N VAL A 67 -11.88 7.08 -5.52
CA VAL A 67 -10.48 6.80 -5.84
C VAL A 67 -10.06 5.49 -5.22
N PHE A 68 -9.57 4.57 -6.04
CA PHE A 68 -8.87 3.38 -5.58
C PHE A 68 -7.37 3.55 -5.79
N CYS A 69 -6.67 3.87 -4.71
CA CYS A 69 -5.24 4.10 -4.69
C CYS A 69 -4.47 2.84 -4.32
N ILE A 70 -3.44 2.50 -5.09
CA ILE A 70 -2.56 1.35 -4.87
C ILE A 70 -1.19 1.90 -4.52
N LEU A 71 -0.72 1.59 -3.31
CA LEU A 71 0.57 2.07 -2.83
C LEU A 71 1.72 1.17 -3.31
N GLY A 72 2.83 1.81 -3.66
CA GLY A 72 4.08 1.14 -4.00
C GLY A 72 4.72 0.43 -2.81
N ARG A 73 5.35 -0.73 -3.07
CA ARG A 73 6.21 -1.48 -2.14
C ARG A 73 7.36 -2.19 -2.88
N GLY A 74 7.90 -1.50 -3.87
CA GLY A 74 9.12 -1.84 -4.57
C GLY A 74 8.95 -2.60 -5.88
N ILE A 75 9.97 -2.45 -6.73
CA ILE A 75 10.14 -3.23 -7.95
C ILE A 75 11.52 -3.87 -7.94
N GLU A 76 11.66 -4.94 -8.70
CA GLU A 76 12.92 -5.65 -8.87
C GLU A 76 13.27 -5.79 -10.34
N GLN A 77 14.57 -5.70 -10.62
CA GLN A 77 15.12 -5.95 -11.95
C GLN A 77 15.35 -7.45 -12.13
N GLN A 78 14.76 -8.01 -13.18
CA GLN A 78 14.98 -9.39 -13.59
C GLN A 78 16.34 -9.53 -14.27
N LYS A 79 16.86 -10.77 -14.34
CA LYS A 79 18.13 -11.09 -15.03
C LYS A 79 18.17 -10.64 -16.50
N ASN A 80 17.01 -10.51 -17.15
CA ASN A 80 16.89 -10.04 -18.54
C ASN A 80 16.76 -8.50 -18.65
N GLY A 81 16.99 -7.75 -17.57
CA GLY A 81 16.90 -6.30 -17.51
C GLY A 81 15.48 -5.75 -17.31
N ASN A 82 14.44 -6.57 -17.40
CA ASN A 82 13.05 -6.12 -17.25
C ASN A 82 12.70 -5.87 -15.79
N TRP A 83 11.87 -4.86 -15.54
CA TRP A 83 11.36 -4.55 -14.20
C TRP A 83 10.02 -5.22 -13.93
N ARG A 84 9.84 -5.69 -12.70
CA ARG A 84 8.57 -6.25 -12.23
C ARG A 84 8.29 -5.82 -10.78
N PRO A 85 7.03 -5.86 -10.32
CA PRO A 85 6.73 -5.70 -8.90
C PRO A 85 7.52 -6.72 -8.08
N THR A 86 8.03 -6.32 -6.92
CA THR A 86 8.73 -7.23 -5.99
C THR A 86 7.92 -8.49 -5.78
N THR A 87 8.61 -9.63 -5.85
CA THR A 87 7.98 -10.93 -5.64
C THR A 87 7.25 -10.99 -4.32
N ILE A 88 6.28 -11.90 -4.21
CA ILE A 88 5.42 -11.98 -3.01
C ILE A 88 6.25 -12.21 -1.74
N PHE A 89 7.39 -12.87 -1.83
CA PHE A 89 8.31 -13.05 -0.73
C PHE A 89 9.65 -12.48 -1.12
N GLU A 90 10.09 -11.48 -0.38
CA GLU A 90 11.33 -10.76 -0.62
C GLU A 90 12.31 -11.05 0.50
N LYS A 91 13.58 -11.23 0.12
CA LYS A 91 14.68 -11.20 1.08
C LYS A 91 14.92 -9.76 1.52
N MET A 92 15.01 -9.54 2.81
CA MET A 92 15.35 -8.25 3.38
C MET A 92 16.84 -8.22 3.74
N HIS A 93 17.50 -7.11 3.46
CA HIS A 93 18.87 -6.89 3.93
C HIS A 93 18.83 -6.07 5.22
N ILE A 94 19.54 -6.52 6.25
CA ILE A 94 19.68 -5.74 7.48
C ILE A 94 20.63 -4.58 7.17
N THR A 95 20.08 -3.39 6.98
CA THR A 95 20.84 -2.16 6.71
C THR A 95 21.41 -1.57 7.99
N ASN A 96 20.85 -1.92 9.16
CA ASN A 96 21.41 -1.58 10.46
C ASN A 96 21.22 -2.74 11.46
N PRO A 97 22.29 -3.47 11.83
CA PRO A 97 22.20 -4.61 12.74
C PRO A 97 21.74 -4.24 14.15
N THR A 98 22.17 -3.07 14.63
CA THR A 98 21.87 -2.58 15.98
C THR A 98 20.40 -2.26 16.15
N TYR A 99 19.80 -1.61 15.15
CA TYR A 99 18.39 -1.21 15.18
C TYR A 99 17.46 -2.17 14.44
N LYS A 100 18.02 -3.25 13.88
CA LYS A 100 17.29 -4.19 13.01
C LYS A 100 16.46 -3.42 11.99
N ILE A 101 17.08 -2.47 11.29
CA ILE A 101 16.47 -1.78 10.15
C ILE A 101 16.75 -2.65 8.94
N TYR A 102 15.71 -2.91 8.15
CA TYR A 102 15.86 -3.73 6.97
C TYR A 102 15.44 -2.94 5.74
N GLY A 103 16.27 -3.03 4.70
CA GLY A 103 16.02 -2.51 3.38
C GLY A 103 15.48 -3.60 2.47
N HIS A 104 14.67 -3.17 1.50
CA HIS A 104 14.29 -3.98 0.36
C HIS A 104 15.55 -4.33 -0.45
N THR A 105 15.70 -5.60 -0.85
CA THR A 105 16.81 -6.04 -1.71
C THR A 105 16.39 -6.13 -3.17
N GLY A 106 15.09 -6.21 -3.45
CA GLY A 106 14.58 -6.56 -4.77
C GLY A 106 14.92 -8.01 -5.17
N HIS A 107 15.33 -8.87 -4.23
CA HIS A 107 15.62 -10.27 -4.52
C HIS A 107 14.52 -11.20 -4.02
N ALA A 108 14.06 -12.06 -4.93
CA ALA A 108 13.06 -13.07 -4.63
C ALA A 108 13.61 -14.16 -3.70
N GLN A 109 12.76 -14.63 -2.79
CA GLN A 109 13.04 -15.77 -1.93
C GLN A 109 12.22 -16.98 -2.41
N ASP A 110 12.92 -18.06 -2.82
CA ASP A 110 12.27 -19.27 -3.35
C ASP A 110 11.74 -20.22 -2.26
N THR A 111 12.19 -20.07 -1.01
CA THR A 111 11.77 -20.88 0.15
C THR A 111 11.38 -19.99 1.32
N ILE A 112 10.25 -20.30 1.97
CA ILE A 112 9.73 -19.54 3.12
C ILE A 112 10.06 -20.33 4.39
N ASP A 113 11.09 -19.91 5.11
CA ASP A 113 11.26 -20.28 6.52
C ASP A 113 10.54 -19.24 7.39
N MET A 114 9.48 -19.65 8.07
CA MET A 114 8.67 -18.78 8.94
C MET A 114 9.47 -18.25 10.15
N ASN A 115 10.62 -18.84 10.45
CA ASN A 115 11.52 -18.42 11.52
C ASN A 115 12.66 -17.53 11.03
N ALA A 116 12.79 -17.32 9.72
CA ALA A 116 13.87 -16.52 9.17
C ALA A 116 13.60 -15.02 9.37
N ASP A 117 14.55 -14.34 10.00
CA ASP A 117 14.46 -12.91 10.28
C ASP A 117 14.47 -12.05 9.00
N ASP A 118 14.96 -12.60 7.89
CA ASP A 118 15.22 -11.91 6.62
C ASP A 118 14.14 -12.15 5.54
N ILE A 119 13.05 -12.87 5.83
CA ILE A 119 11.96 -13.08 4.86
C ILE A 119 10.78 -12.16 5.16
N ARG A 120 10.31 -11.42 4.15
CA ARG A 120 9.10 -10.60 4.23
C ARG A 120 8.18 -10.83 3.06
N ILE A 121 6.96 -10.34 3.18
CA ILE A 121 6.07 -10.23 2.04
C ILE A 121 6.55 -9.06 1.17
N GLY A 122 7.05 -9.35 -0.02
CA GLY A 122 7.32 -8.32 -1.02
C GLY A 122 5.97 -7.76 -1.51
N GLY A 123 5.75 -6.51 -1.14
CA GLY A 123 4.40 -5.96 -1.04
C GLY A 123 3.78 -5.62 -2.40
N ALA A 124 4.60 -5.33 -3.41
CA ALA A 124 4.10 -4.76 -4.66
C ALA A 124 3.33 -5.78 -5.50
N ASN A 125 3.85 -7.01 -5.67
CA ASN A 125 3.10 -8.02 -6.43
C ASN A 125 1.86 -8.49 -5.65
N LEU A 126 1.92 -8.57 -4.32
CA LEU A 126 0.71 -8.84 -3.51
C LEU A 126 -0.34 -7.74 -3.70
N ASN A 127 0.04 -6.47 -3.65
CA ASN A 127 -0.85 -5.34 -3.91
C ASN A 127 -1.49 -5.45 -5.30
N VAL A 128 -0.69 -5.72 -6.34
CA VAL A 128 -1.21 -5.89 -7.71
C VAL A 128 -2.19 -7.07 -7.81
N HIS A 129 -1.90 -8.20 -7.16
CA HIS A 129 -2.78 -9.36 -7.15
C HIS A 129 -4.11 -9.04 -6.45
N ALA A 130 -4.06 -8.45 -5.25
CA ALA A 130 -5.24 -8.03 -4.51
C ALA A 130 -6.07 -7.00 -5.30
N ALA A 131 -5.41 -5.96 -5.83
CA ALA A 131 -6.02 -4.92 -6.64
C ALA A 131 -6.72 -5.48 -7.88
N SER A 132 -6.06 -6.39 -8.62
CA SER A 132 -6.64 -6.98 -9.82
C SER A 132 -7.90 -7.82 -9.53
N ASN A 133 -7.92 -8.54 -8.40
CA ASN A 133 -9.10 -9.31 -7.98
C ASN A 133 -10.24 -8.40 -7.51
N LEU A 134 -9.92 -7.34 -6.77
CA LEU A 134 -10.93 -6.39 -6.33
C LEU A 134 -11.51 -5.61 -7.51
N LEU A 135 -10.68 -5.08 -8.41
CA LEU A 135 -11.12 -4.36 -9.60
C LEU A 135 -11.95 -5.24 -10.53
N PHE A 136 -11.56 -6.50 -10.71
CA PHE A 136 -12.39 -7.47 -11.43
C PHE A 136 -13.77 -7.63 -10.78
N SER A 137 -13.81 -7.76 -9.45
CA SER A 137 -15.07 -7.92 -8.72
C SER A 137 -15.95 -6.66 -8.83
N LEU A 138 -15.35 -5.47 -8.70
CA LEU A 138 -16.03 -4.18 -8.86
C LEU A 138 -16.56 -3.98 -10.28
N TYR A 139 -15.81 -4.39 -11.29
CA TYR A 139 -16.24 -4.36 -12.69
C TYR A 139 -17.48 -5.25 -12.91
N GLN A 140 -17.46 -6.49 -12.41
CA GLN A 140 -18.58 -7.42 -12.54
C GLN A 140 -19.86 -6.95 -11.85
N ASN A 141 -19.75 -6.01 -10.91
CA ASN A 141 -20.87 -5.42 -10.18
C ASN A 141 -21.14 -3.96 -10.58
N GLU A 142 -20.56 -3.49 -11.69
CA GLU A 142 -20.79 -2.15 -12.25
C GLU A 142 -20.49 -0.98 -11.28
N VAL A 143 -19.59 -1.19 -10.32
CA VAL A 143 -19.23 -0.24 -9.25
C VAL A 143 -17.77 0.16 -9.28
N LEU A 144 -17.20 0.30 -10.48
CA LEU A 144 -15.81 0.74 -10.62
C LEU A 144 -15.59 2.13 -9.98
N PRO A 145 -14.39 2.39 -9.41
CA PRO A 145 -14.02 3.71 -8.94
C PRO A 145 -13.81 4.66 -10.13
N LYS A 146 -14.09 5.95 -9.94
CA LYS A 146 -13.83 6.98 -10.97
C LYS A 146 -12.35 7.10 -11.29
N THR A 147 -11.49 6.91 -10.28
CA THR A 147 -10.03 6.99 -10.44
C THR A 147 -9.36 5.72 -9.91
N ILE A 148 -8.46 5.15 -10.70
CA ILE A 148 -7.48 4.16 -10.24
C ILE A 148 -6.13 4.88 -10.15
N PHE A 149 -5.63 5.03 -8.94
CA PHE A 149 -4.43 5.82 -8.65
C PHE A 149 -3.27 4.89 -8.26
N PHE A 150 -2.13 4.99 -8.91
CA PHE A 150 -0.89 4.32 -8.53
C PHE A 150 -0.04 5.34 -7.81
N SER A 151 0.04 5.21 -6.50
CA SER A 151 0.86 6.06 -5.67
C SER A 151 2.13 5.31 -5.31
N ALA A 152 3.02 5.25 -6.28
CA ALA A 152 4.29 4.56 -6.18
C ALA A 152 5.31 5.32 -7.02
N GLY A 153 6.00 6.27 -6.39
CA GLY A 153 6.93 7.13 -7.12
C GLY A 153 8.24 6.43 -7.46
N ARG A 154 9.35 7.04 -7.06
CA ARG A 154 10.70 6.61 -7.43
C ARG A 154 11.56 6.51 -6.17
N PRO A 155 11.55 5.37 -5.45
CA PRO A 155 12.43 5.16 -4.31
C PRO A 155 13.91 5.30 -4.72
N ASN A 156 14.76 5.69 -3.76
CA ASN A 156 16.15 6.09 -4.00
C ASN A 156 16.96 5.06 -4.82
N TYR A 157 16.76 3.76 -4.61
CA TYR A 157 17.49 2.73 -5.35
C TYR A 157 17.13 2.72 -6.86
N ILE A 158 15.92 3.14 -7.24
CA ILE A 158 15.58 3.35 -8.66
C ILE A 158 16.21 4.65 -9.14
N ALA A 159 16.24 5.68 -8.30
CA ALA A 159 16.82 6.97 -8.66
C ALA A 159 18.30 6.84 -9.04
N GLU A 160 19.04 5.99 -8.34
CA GLU A 160 20.44 5.65 -8.63
C GLU A 160 20.61 4.85 -9.94
N LEU A 161 19.70 3.91 -10.22
CA LEU A 161 19.79 3.00 -11.38
C LEU A 161 19.26 3.59 -12.70
N ASP A 162 18.36 4.56 -12.64
CA ASP A 162 17.78 5.25 -13.79
C ASP A 162 17.75 6.76 -13.50
N PRO A 163 18.89 7.48 -13.50
CA PRO A 163 18.97 8.90 -13.10
C PRO A 163 18.02 9.81 -13.89
N GLU A 164 17.80 9.48 -15.15
CA GLU A 164 16.93 10.21 -16.09
C GLU A 164 15.44 10.18 -15.70
N GLY A 165 15.02 9.29 -14.79
CA GLY A 165 13.64 9.24 -14.29
C GLY A 165 12.63 8.74 -15.31
N THR A 166 13.08 7.87 -16.20
CA THR A 166 12.25 7.20 -17.20
C THR A 166 11.44 6.05 -16.60
N LEU A 167 11.85 5.53 -15.44
CA LEU A 167 11.25 4.44 -14.70
C LEU A 167 10.60 4.94 -13.40
N SER A 168 9.30 4.70 -13.26
CA SER A 168 8.60 4.81 -11.98
C SER A 168 8.04 3.45 -11.55
N GLU A 169 7.90 3.24 -10.24
CA GLU A 169 7.23 2.05 -9.74
C GLU A 169 5.78 2.00 -10.23
N SER A 170 5.10 3.16 -10.29
CA SER A 170 3.73 3.27 -10.80
C SER A 170 3.58 2.74 -12.22
N ASP A 171 4.55 2.96 -13.11
CA ASP A 171 4.52 2.43 -14.48
C ASP A 171 4.52 0.89 -14.48
N VAL A 172 5.37 0.28 -13.66
CA VAL A 172 5.49 -1.17 -13.53
C VAL A 172 4.22 -1.78 -12.92
N LEU A 173 3.69 -1.18 -11.85
CA LEU A 173 2.47 -1.63 -11.19
C LEU A 173 1.25 -1.51 -12.10
N CYS A 174 1.08 -0.35 -12.74
CA CYS A 174 -0.01 -0.08 -13.67
C CYS A 174 -0.02 -1.10 -14.80
N LYS A 175 1.12 -1.26 -15.49
CA LYS A 175 1.26 -2.25 -16.56
C LYS A 175 0.94 -3.65 -16.08
N LYS A 176 1.44 -4.08 -14.91
CA LYS A 176 1.20 -5.44 -14.40
C LYS A 176 -0.27 -5.67 -14.04
N LEU A 177 -0.91 -4.68 -13.40
CA LEU A 177 -2.30 -4.76 -12.98
C LEU A 177 -3.23 -4.85 -14.17
N PHE A 178 -3.13 -3.92 -15.11
CA PHE A 178 -4.07 -3.89 -16.24
C PHE A 178 -3.87 -5.06 -17.19
N ASN A 179 -2.66 -5.58 -17.36
CA ASN A 179 -2.47 -6.85 -18.08
C ASN A 179 -3.21 -8.01 -17.41
N LYS A 180 -3.25 -8.08 -16.07
CA LYS A 180 -4.01 -9.12 -15.35
C LYS A 180 -5.52 -8.91 -15.45
N VAL A 181 -5.98 -7.67 -15.34
CA VAL A 181 -7.40 -7.33 -15.44
C VAL A 181 -7.91 -7.60 -16.86
N TYR A 182 -7.19 -7.14 -17.87
CA TYR A 182 -7.50 -7.39 -19.29
C TYR A 182 -7.51 -8.89 -19.62
N ALA A 183 -6.52 -9.66 -19.15
CA ALA A 183 -6.50 -11.11 -19.36
C ALA A 183 -7.71 -11.85 -18.74
N LYS A 184 -8.38 -11.26 -17.75
CA LYS A 184 -9.59 -11.82 -17.13
C LYS A 184 -10.89 -11.35 -17.78
N ILE A 185 -10.94 -10.09 -18.19
CA ILE A 185 -12.18 -9.44 -18.65
C ILE A 185 -12.28 -9.45 -20.18
N GLY A 186 -11.16 -9.29 -20.89
CA GLY A 186 -11.13 -9.10 -22.34
C GLY A 186 -11.71 -7.76 -22.80
N SER A 187 -11.91 -6.80 -21.89
CA SER A 187 -12.51 -5.50 -22.22
C SER A 187 -11.46 -4.55 -22.79
N GLU A 188 -11.66 -4.08 -24.02
CA GLU A 188 -10.80 -3.09 -24.68
C GLU A 188 -10.69 -1.78 -23.89
N THR A 189 -11.74 -1.40 -23.16
CA THR A 189 -11.73 -0.22 -22.27
C THR A 189 -10.69 -0.29 -21.15
N LEU A 190 -10.27 -1.50 -20.76
CA LEU A 190 -9.28 -1.73 -19.71
C LEU A 190 -7.99 -2.36 -20.27
N ASN A 191 -7.81 -2.29 -21.59
CA ASN A 191 -6.61 -2.78 -22.26
C ASN A 191 -5.47 -1.80 -21.99
N PRO A 192 -4.38 -2.21 -21.32
CA PRO A 192 -3.28 -1.29 -21.02
C PRO A 192 -2.58 -0.72 -22.26
N ASN A 193 -2.72 -1.37 -23.43
CA ASN A 193 -2.09 -0.92 -24.67
C ASN A 193 -2.88 0.20 -25.37
N THR A 194 -4.10 0.49 -24.93
CA THR A 194 -4.95 1.56 -25.48
C THR A 194 -4.88 2.84 -24.67
N PHE A 195 -4.21 2.82 -23.50
CA PHE A 195 -4.04 4.01 -22.68
C PHE A 195 -3.05 4.99 -23.32
N SER A 196 -3.53 6.19 -23.61
CA SER A 196 -2.71 7.36 -23.92
C SER A 196 -2.57 8.20 -22.65
N PHE A 197 -1.35 8.31 -22.13
CA PHE A 197 -1.08 9.08 -20.92
C PHE A 197 -0.63 10.49 -21.25
N GLU A 198 -1.27 11.47 -20.61
CA GLU A 198 -0.85 12.86 -20.57
C GLU A 198 -0.07 13.13 -19.27
N THR A 199 1.09 13.78 -19.39
CA THR A 199 1.91 14.15 -18.24
C THR A 199 1.50 15.51 -17.71
N ILE A 200 0.97 15.54 -16.49
CA ILE A 200 0.61 16.75 -15.75
C ILE A 200 1.84 17.26 -15.00
N LYS A 201 2.12 18.56 -15.12
CA LYS A 201 3.26 19.23 -14.48
C LYS A 201 2.81 20.26 -13.43
N ASN A 202 3.63 20.49 -12.42
CA ASN A 202 3.44 21.61 -11.48
C ASN A 202 3.84 22.95 -12.12
N THR A 203 3.64 24.06 -11.42
CA THR A 203 3.99 25.40 -11.96
C THR A 203 5.49 25.59 -12.16
N GLN A 204 6.34 24.76 -11.55
CA GLN A 204 7.78 24.71 -11.80
C GLN A 204 8.15 23.80 -12.99
N GLY A 205 7.17 23.26 -13.71
CA GLY A 205 7.37 22.38 -14.87
C GLY A 205 7.80 20.95 -14.52
N GLN A 206 7.77 20.56 -13.25
CA GLN A 206 8.07 19.20 -12.82
C GLN A 206 6.86 18.31 -13.05
N SER A 207 7.05 17.18 -13.74
CA SER A 207 5.99 16.20 -13.94
C SER A 207 5.53 15.66 -12.58
N ILE A 208 4.23 15.62 -12.33
CA ILE A 208 3.67 15.13 -11.06
C ILE A 208 2.96 13.79 -11.30
N TYR A 209 2.13 13.77 -12.34
CA TYR A 209 1.26 12.66 -12.68
C TYR A 209 1.36 12.34 -14.16
N ASP A 210 1.20 11.08 -14.50
CA ASP A 210 0.70 10.68 -15.81
C ASP A 210 -0.77 10.27 -15.65
N VAL A 211 -1.64 10.82 -16.49
CA VAL A 211 -3.09 10.57 -16.45
C VAL A 211 -3.54 10.01 -17.80
N ALA A 212 -4.26 8.88 -17.77
CA ALA A 212 -4.97 8.37 -18.93
C ALA A 212 -6.47 8.32 -18.62
N SER A 213 -7.29 8.89 -19.49
CA SER A 213 -8.75 8.88 -19.35
C SER A 213 -9.38 7.80 -20.23
N PHE A 214 -10.42 7.15 -19.71
CA PHE A 214 -11.23 6.17 -20.44
C PHE A 214 -12.70 6.32 -20.05
N GLY A 215 -13.50 6.92 -20.92
CA GLY A 215 -14.86 7.33 -20.59
C GLY A 215 -14.87 8.43 -19.52
N ASP A 216 -15.63 8.22 -18.44
CA ASP A 216 -15.72 9.11 -17.27
C ASP A 216 -14.70 8.77 -16.17
N ARG A 217 -13.69 7.94 -16.48
CA ARG A 217 -12.74 7.38 -15.51
C ARG A 217 -11.30 7.71 -15.87
N ASN A 218 -10.45 7.68 -14.84
CA ASN A 218 -9.04 8.02 -14.95
C ASN A 218 -8.14 6.91 -14.37
N VAL A 219 -7.00 6.67 -15.04
CA VAL A 219 -5.84 5.99 -14.49
C VAL A 219 -4.77 7.04 -14.22
N VAL A 220 -4.29 7.13 -12.98
CA VAL A 220 -3.31 8.13 -12.57
C VAL A 220 -2.07 7.44 -12.02
N LYS A 221 -0.88 7.87 -12.44
CA LYS A 221 0.41 7.36 -11.95
C LYS A 221 1.21 8.51 -11.36
N ALA A 222 1.55 8.43 -10.07
CA ALA A 222 2.45 9.41 -9.45
C ALA A 222 3.90 9.17 -9.89
N LYS A 223 4.64 10.24 -10.21
CA LYS A 223 6.01 10.13 -10.74
C LYS A 223 7.12 10.28 -9.70
N TYR A 224 6.95 11.15 -8.69
CA TYR A 224 8.07 11.57 -7.81
C TYR A 224 7.85 11.33 -6.31
N ASN A 225 6.85 10.56 -5.92
CA ASN A 225 6.65 10.25 -4.51
C ASN A 225 7.86 9.47 -3.97
N THR A 226 8.44 9.97 -2.87
CA THR A 226 9.65 9.39 -2.28
C THR A 226 9.34 8.54 -1.06
N ASN A 227 8.19 8.76 -0.44
CA ASN A 227 7.78 8.11 0.80
C ASN A 227 6.24 8.01 0.91
N SER A 228 5.79 7.26 1.92
CA SER A 228 4.38 7.00 2.18
C SER A 228 3.53 8.25 2.43
N VAL A 229 4.10 9.34 2.97
CA VAL A 229 3.37 10.58 3.22
C VAL A 229 3.10 11.31 1.91
N ASP A 230 4.10 11.37 1.03
CA ASP A 230 3.92 11.90 -0.33
C ASP A 230 2.85 11.09 -1.07
N ASP A 231 2.86 9.77 -0.88
CA ASP A 231 1.90 8.89 -1.51
C ASP A 231 0.45 9.18 -1.11
N LEU A 232 0.21 9.27 0.20
CA LEU A 232 -1.12 9.59 0.71
C LEU A 232 -1.56 10.99 0.26
N ARG A 233 -0.67 11.98 0.37
CA ARG A 233 -0.97 13.37 0.03
C ARG A 233 -1.32 13.52 -1.46
N ALA A 234 -0.55 12.90 -2.35
CA ALA A 234 -0.77 12.97 -3.80
C ALA A 234 -2.16 12.46 -4.18
N ALA A 235 -2.55 11.28 -3.67
CA ALA A 235 -3.84 10.70 -3.98
C ALA A 235 -5.02 11.50 -3.40
N ILE A 236 -4.90 11.99 -2.16
CA ILE A 236 -5.95 12.78 -1.51
C ILE A 236 -6.10 14.14 -2.19
N TYR A 237 -4.99 14.81 -2.50
CA TYR A 237 -5.02 16.08 -3.20
C TYR A 237 -5.65 15.93 -4.60
N TYR A 238 -5.26 14.89 -5.35
CA TYR A 238 -5.90 14.59 -6.63
C TYR A 238 -7.41 14.38 -6.47
N ALA A 239 -7.83 13.66 -5.42
CA ALA A 239 -9.25 13.44 -5.14
C ALA A 239 -10.00 14.77 -4.89
N GLN A 240 -9.44 15.64 -4.03
CA GLN A 240 -10.01 16.96 -3.72
C GLN A 240 -10.19 17.81 -4.97
N GLN A 241 -9.15 17.91 -5.81
CA GLN A 241 -9.19 18.71 -7.05
C GLN A 241 -10.25 18.22 -8.05
N ASN A 242 -10.60 16.93 -7.98
CA ASN A 242 -11.59 16.31 -8.87
C ASN A 242 -12.97 16.12 -8.20
N GLY A 243 -13.20 16.72 -7.03
CA GLY A 243 -14.46 16.60 -6.29
C GLY A 243 -14.79 15.17 -5.82
N GLN A 244 -13.76 14.34 -5.68
CA GLN A 244 -13.87 12.94 -5.25
C GLN A 244 -13.66 12.86 -3.74
N LYS A 245 -14.60 12.24 -3.04
CA LYS A 245 -14.69 12.33 -1.57
C LYS A 245 -14.19 11.07 -0.88
N ASN A 246 -14.27 9.91 -1.53
CA ASN A 246 -13.92 8.64 -0.91
C ASN A 246 -12.63 8.07 -1.53
N VAL A 247 -11.58 7.92 -0.73
CA VAL A 247 -10.29 7.36 -1.17
C VAL A 247 -10.01 6.05 -0.45
N ALA A 248 -9.88 4.95 -1.19
CA ALA A 248 -9.42 3.66 -0.68
C ALA A 248 -7.94 3.46 -1.01
N PHE A 249 -7.09 3.30 0.00
CA PHE A 249 -5.68 2.97 -0.15
C PHE A 249 -5.44 1.48 0.07
N LEU A 250 -4.91 0.80 -0.95
CA LEU A 250 -4.54 -0.60 -0.88
C LEU A 250 -3.04 -0.76 -0.69
N THR A 251 -2.64 -1.48 0.36
CA THR A 251 -1.25 -1.92 0.55
C THR A 251 -1.17 -3.16 1.44
N ILE A 252 0.03 -3.65 1.73
CA ILE A 252 0.25 -4.75 2.69
C ILE A 252 0.03 -4.29 4.12
N ARG A 253 -0.23 -5.21 5.03
CA ARG A 253 -0.68 -4.90 6.40
C ARG A 253 0.28 -3.99 7.17
N HIS A 254 1.58 -4.27 7.23
CA HIS A 254 2.51 -3.39 7.97
C HIS A 254 2.51 -1.96 7.43
N HIS A 255 2.60 -1.81 6.10
CA HIS A 255 2.57 -0.48 5.48
C HIS A 255 1.24 0.23 5.74
N ALA A 256 0.14 -0.52 5.75
CA ALA A 256 -1.17 0.04 6.03
C ALA A 256 -1.27 0.62 7.44
N ILE A 257 -0.64 -0.03 8.44
CA ILE A 257 -0.59 0.49 9.81
C ILE A 257 0.14 1.83 9.84
N ARG A 258 1.32 1.92 9.21
CA ARG A 258 2.09 3.16 9.10
C ARG A 258 1.29 4.28 8.46
N CYS A 259 0.70 4.02 7.30
CA CYS A 259 -0.11 5.00 6.57
C CYS A 259 -1.34 5.43 7.38
N ASN A 260 -1.97 4.51 8.10
CA ASN A 260 -3.13 4.81 8.93
C ASN A 260 -2.78 5.75 10.10
N GLU A 261 -1.59 5.64 10.69
CA GLU A 261 -1.13 6.58 11.71
C GLU A 261 -0.97 8.00 11.15
N VAL A 262 -0.46 8.14 9.92
CA VAL A 262 -0.37 9.43 9.22
C VAL A 262 -1.76 10.02 8.98
N LEU A 263 -2.70 9.22 8.45
CA LEU A 263 -4.09 9.67 8.25
C LEU A 263 -4.74 10.08 9.57
N ASN A 264 -4.61 9.27 10.63
CA ASN A 264 -5.13 9.58 11.95
C ASN A 264 -4.55 10.86 12.54
N PHE A 265 -3.27 11.12 12.30
CA PHE A 265 -2.63 12.38 12.70
C PHE A 265 -3.25 13.56 11.96
N TRP A 266 -3.39 13.49 10.63
CA TRP A 266 -4.03 14.55 9.83
C TRP A 266 -5.48 14.81 10.26
N TYR A 267 -6.27 13.75 10.49
CA TYR A 267 -7.65 13.90 10.95
C TYR A 267 -7.76 14.54 12.34
N ARG A 268 -6.91 14.13 13.30
CA ARG A 268 -6.92 14.71 14.66
C ARG A 268 -6.55 16.18 14.67
N ASN A 269 -5.63 16.58 13.80
CA ASN A 269 -5.17 17.96 13.68
C ASN A 269 -6.02 18.81 12.72
N LYS A 270 -7.05 18.23 12.10
CA LYS A 270 -7.86 18.89 11.05
C LYS A 270 -6.97 19.46 9.93
N ASP A 271 -5.98 18.68 9.51
CA ASP A 271 -5.07 19.07 8.45
C ASP A 271 -5.86 19.32 7.14
N PRO A 272 -5.65 20.46 6.45
CA PRO A 272 -6.32 20.76 5.18
C PRO A 272 -6.14 19.68 4.11
N VAL A 273 -5.05 18.89 4.18
CA VAL A 273 -4.81 17.77 3.27
C VAL A 273 -5.97 16.80 3.26
N VAL A 274 -6.63 16.53 4.40
CA VAL A 274 -7.73 15.55 4.49
C VAL A 274 -9.12 16.20 4.53
N GLU A 275 -9.21 17.52 4.35
CA GLU A 275 -10.48 18.23 4.40
C GLU A 275 -11.41 17.78 3.27
N GLY A 276 -12.64 17.38 3.63
CA GLY A 276 -13.65 16.94 2.67
C GLY A 276 -13.42 15.56 2.05
N VAL A 277 -12.38 14.83 2.47
CA VAL A 277 -12.06 13.48 1.98
C VAL A 277 -12.12 12.44 3.09
N ASP A 278 -12.86 11.36 2.84
CA ASP A 278 -12.86 10.13 3.64
C ASP A 278 -11.87 9.11 3.06
N ALA A 279 -10.70 9.03 3.68
CA ALA A 279 -9.60 8.14 3.31
C ALA A 279 -9.59 6.87 4.19
N ARG A 280 -9.59 5.70 3.55
CA ARG A 280 -9.62 4.39 4.23
C ARG A 280 -8.50 3.49 3.74
N MET A 281 -7.89 2.74 4.67
CA MET A 281 -6.87 1.74 4.35
C MET A 281 -7.51 0.35 4.14
N ILE A 282 -7.09 -0.34 3.09
CA ILE A 282 -7.42 -1.73 2.78
C ILE A 282 -6.12 -2.52 2.75
N THR A 283 -6.11 -3.67 3.41
CA THR A 283 -4.96 -4.56 3.38
C THR A 283 -5.10 -5.59 2.26
N ALA A 284 -4.04 -5.80 1.49
CA ALA A 284 -4.01 -6.75 0.38
C ALA A 284 -4.29 -8.18 0.86
N GLU A 285 -3.83 -8.53 2.05
CA GLU A 285 -4.07 -9.81 2.72
C GLU A 285 -5.56 -10.03 3.00
N LYS A 286 -6.32 -8.98 3.32
CA LYS A 286 -7.77 -9.08 3.56
C LYS A 286 -8.51 -9.45 2.28
N ILE A 287 -8.22 -8.76 1.17
CA ILE A 287 -8.79 -9.08 -0.15
C ILE A 287 -8.37 -10.49 -0.57
N MET A 288 -7.09 -10.82 -0.41
CA MET A 288 -6.59 -12.14 -0.78
C MET A 288 -7.13 -13.25 0.13
N SER A 289 -7.47 -12.97 1.39
CA SER A 289 -8.17 -13.94 2.26
C SER A 289 -9.58 -14.23 1.76
N ALA A 290 -10.28 -13.22 1.24
CA ALA A 290 -11.61 -13.41 0.65
C ALA A 290 -11.56 -14.17 -0.67
N TYR A 291 -10.48 -14.00 -1.46
CA TYR A 291 -10.30 -14.63 -2.77
C TYR A 291 -9.57 -16.00 -2.72
N ARG A 292 -8.66 -16.20 -1.78
CA ARG A 292 -7.88 -17.43 -1.56
C ARG A 292 -7.56 -17.54 -0.06
N PRO A 293 -8.47 -18.10 0.75
CA PRO A 293 -8.33 -18.14 2.21
C PRO A 293 -6.98 -18.70 2.69
N GLY A 294 -6.47 -19.76 2.03
CA GLY A 294 -5.15 -20.33 2.36
C GLY A 294 -4.00 -19.33 2.19
N TYR A 295 -4.01 -18.54 1.12
CA TYR A 295 -3.00 -17.51 0.89
C TYR A 295 -3.09 -16.39 1.93
N GLY A 296 -4.31 -15.92 2.21
CA GLY A 296 -4.54 -14.90 3.22
C GLY A 296 -4.09 -15.32 4.62
N LYS A 297 -4.27 -16.60 4.98
CA LYS A 297 -3.76 -17.17 6.23
C LYS A 297 -2.23 -17.16 6.29
N ILE A 298 -1.54 -17.57 5.22
CA ILE A 298 -0.07 -17.56 5.16
C ILE A 298 0.46 -16.13 5.28
N ALA A 299 -0.10 -15.20 4.52
CA ALA A 299 0.31 -13.80 4.58
C ALA A 299 0.15 -13.23 5.99
N ARG A 300 -1.00 -13.47 6.65
CA ARG A 300 -1.19 -13.05 8.05
C ARG A 300 -0.20 -13.71 9.01
N ALA A 301 0.07 -15.00 8.84
CA ALA A 301 1.01 -15.72 9.71
C ALA A 301 2.43 -15.14 9.63
N ILE A 302 2.89 -14.74 8.43
CA ILE A 302 4.20 -14.09 8.23
C ILE A 302 4.22 -12.70 8.88
N GLU A 303 3.15 -11.94 8.73
CA GLU A 303 3.01 -10.60 9.32
C GLU A 303 2.89 -10.62 10.85
N ASP A 304 2.42 -11.75 11.43
CA ASP A 304 2.26 -11.92 12.87
C ASP A 304 3.55 -12.44 13.56
N THR A 305 4.62 -12.72 12.82
CA THR A 305 5.93 -13.11 13.38
C THR A 305 6.56 -11.98 14.19
N GLN A 306 7.43 -12.32 15.14
CA GLN A 306 8.11 -11.33 15.99
C GLN A 306 8.97 -10.32 15.19
N PRO A 307 9.75 -10.73 14.18
CA PRO A 307 10.51 -9.79 13.36
C PRO A 307 9.61 -8.79 12.63
N SER A 308 8.52 -9.29 12.04
CA SER A 308 7.48 -8.48 11.39
C SER A 308 6.86 -7.43 12.33
N ARG A 309 6.60 -7.78 13.59
CA ARG A 309 6.07 -6.82 14.58
C ARG A 309 7.07 -5.74 14.97
N TRP A 310 8.35 -6.09 15.14
CA TRP A 310 9.40 -5.12 15.42
C TRP A 310 9.56 -4.11 14.29
N HIS A 311 9.44 -4.58 13.05
CA HIS A 311 9.40 -3.72 11.89
C HIS A 311 8.23 -2.77 11.85
N ALA A 312 7.01 -3.26 12.06
CA ALA A 312 5.84 -2.40 12.11
C ALA A 312 6.03 -1.29 13.17
N ALA A 313 6.60 -1.63 14.33
CA ALA A 313 6.94 -0.65 15.36
C ALA A 313 8.04 0.35 14.92
N ALA A 314 9.03 -0.09 14.13
CA ALA A 314 10.04 0.80 13.55
C ALA A 314 9.45 1.71 12.45
N GLU A 315 8.58 1.18 11.58
CA GLU A 315 7.88 1.96 10.56
C GLU A 315 6.96 3.03 11.18
N ILE A 316 6.26 2.69 12.28
CA ILE A 316 5.46 3.66 13.05
C ILE A 316 6.34 4.77 13.62
N ARG A 317 7.49 4.43 14.22
CA ARG A 317 8.46 5.45 14.69
C ARG A 317 8.95 6.33 13.55
N GLY A 318 9.22 5.75 12.37
CA GLY A 318 9.54 6.51 11.16
C GLY A 318 8.42 7.44 10.72
N ALA A 319 7.15 7.02 10.82
CA ALA A 319 6.01 7.89 10.53
C ALA A 319 5.94 9.09 11.49
N TYR A 320 6.11 8.86 12.80
CA TYR A 320 6.16 9.95 13.78
C TYR A 320 7.30 10.93 13.47
N LEU A 321 8.50 10.45 13.19
CA LEU A 321 9.63 11.32 12.81
C LEU A 321 9.35 12.15 11.55
N ILE A 322 8.74 11.56 10.52
CA ILE A 322 8.39 12.30 9.29
C ILE A 322 7.30 13.33 9.57
N ILE A 323 6.31 12.99 10.38
CA ILE A 323 5.23 13.88 10.81
C ILE A 323 5.82 15.05 11.62
N GLU A 324 6.66 14.77 12.62
CA GLU A 324 7.32 15.76 13.47
C GLU A 324 8.19 16.69 12.63
N GLN A 325 9.08 16.18 11.78
CA GLN A 325 9.86 17.00 10.84
C GLN A 325 8.95 17.82 9.90
N SER A 326 7.77 17.28 9.57
CA SER A 326 6.82 18.00 8.73
C SER A 326 6.10 19.14 9.47
N TYR A 327 5.96 19.04 10.80
CA TYR A 327 5.21 19.95 11.67
C TYR A 327 6.11 20.98 12.37
N ASP A 328 7.31 20.58 12.80
CA ASP A 328 8.30 21.40 13.51
C ASP A 328 8.97 22.42 12.58
N SER A 329 8.84 22.22 11.26
CA SER A 329 9.03 23.30 10.30
C SER A 329 7.90 24.33 10.43
N THR A 330 8.05 25.26 11.36
CA THR A 330 7.35 26.55 11.46
C THR A 330 7.61 27.48 10.24
N GLN A 331 7.78 26.89 9.05
CA GLN A 331 7.76 27.56 7.76
C GLN A 331 6.73 26.90 6.84
N THR A 332 5.47 27.12 7.21
CA THR A 332 4.25 26.86 6.44
C THR A 332 4.16 27.68 5.13
N ALA A 333 5.24 28.37 4.71
CA ALA A 333 5.27 29.19 3.49
C ALA A 333 5.87 28.48 2.26
N GLN A 334 6.71 27.45 2.42
CA GLN A 334 7.34 26.76 1.28
C GLN A 334 6.72 25.39 0.92
N LYS A 335 5.94 24.73 1.79
CA LYS A 335 5.33 23.43 1.44
C LYS A 335 4.16 23.50 0.44
N ASN A 336 3.66 24.71 0.16
CA ASN A 336 2.80 24.98 -1.00
C ASN A 336 3.56 24.98 -2.34
N THR A 337 4.88 24.74 -2.35
CA THR A 337 5.68 24.79 -3.59
C THR A 337 5.88 23.45 -4.30
N LEU A 338 5.59 22.29 -3.69
CA LEU A 338 5.67 21.00 -4.40
C LEU A 338 4.43 20.71 -5.27
N PHE A 339 3.29 21.31 -4.91
CA PHE A 339 2.05 21.32 -5.70
C PHE A 339 1.47 22.73 -5.73
N PRO A 340 2.17 23.73 -6.31
CA PRO A 340 1.57 25.03 -6.52
C PRO A 340 0.42 24.84 -7.51
N MET A 341 -0.67 25.50 -7.15
CA MET A 341 -1.99 25.51 -7.77
C MET A 341 -2.00 25.21 -9.28
N LEU A 342 -2.79 24.20 -9.68
CA LEU A 342 -3.44 24.18 -10.99
C LEU A 342 -4.54 25.25 -10.98
N HIS A 343 -4.17 26.52 -10.93
CA HIS A 343 -5.08 27.62 -11.21
C HIS A 343 -4.44 28.47 -12.30
N ASP A 344 -4.86 28.20 -13.54
CA ASP A 344 -5.41 29.19 -14.47
C ASP A 344 -5.84 28.47 -15.76
N SER A 345 -7.14 28.17 -15.85
CA SER A 345 -7.89 28.01 -17.10
C SER A 345 -9.36 28.32 -16.89
#